data_AF-A0A4Q0U9E6-F1
#
_entry.id   AF-A0A4Q0U9E6-F1
#
_cell.length_a   1.000
_cell.length_b   1.000
_cell.length_c   1.000
_cell.angle_alpha   90.00
_cell.angle_beta   90.00
_cell.angle_gamma   90.00
#
_symmetry.space_group_name_H-M   'P 1'
#
loop_
_entity.id
_entity.type
_entity.pdbx_description
1 polymer ?
#
loop_
_entity_poly.entity_id
_entity_poly.type
_entity_poly.pdbx_seq_one_letter_code
_entity_poly.pdbx_strand_id
1 'polypeptide(L)'
;MSLNLTIDQGNTVAKMALWDGIELIDIVNEAHLCAQTVEQFTHGRGAIDAAIYCSVSDDGSAVLGSIRHIAKRVCRLSSRCRLPIKIDYGTPGTLGADRIAAAVGAVSLHPGQNLLVVDAGTAVTYDFVTADGTFRGGNITPGLKMRLDALHRYTARLPQLEVPASIEHRRVLGKDTADAMILGAVYGIVGAVSFYMSKLRDTKVVMTGGNAPLLSPLLDFEVDVDEHLVSKGLNSILLYNENKK
;
A
#
# COMPACT_ATOMS: atom_id res chain seq x y z
N MET A 1 17.73 2.11 -22.68
CA MET A 1 16.58 2.60 -21.89
C MET A 1 17.08 2.87 -20.49
N SER A 2 16.66 3.98 -19.88
CA SER A 2 17.01 4.21 -18.47
C SER A 2 15.81 3.89 -17.60
N LEU A 3 16.01 2.97 -16.67
CA LEU A 3 14.93 2.43 -15.87
C LEU A 3 14.85 3.13 -14.51
N ASN A 4 13.64 3.18 -13.95
CA ASN A 4 13.40 3.55 -12.57
C ASN A 4 13.17 2.29 -11.72
N LEU A 5 13.76 2.26 -10.52
CA LEU A 5 13.60 1.19 -9.55
C LEU A 5 12.77 1.69 -8.36
N THR A 6 11.66 1.01 -8.08
CA THR A 6 10.87 1.28 -6.87
C THR A 6 10.95 0.09 -5.94
N ILE A 7 11.22 0.32 -4.67
CA ILE A 7 11.26 -0.71 -3.64
C ILE A 7 10.35 -0.30 -2.50
N ASP A 8 9.35 -1.12 -2.22
CA ASP A 8 8.41 -0.98 -1.11
C ASP A 8 8.62 -2.12 -0.10
N GLN A 9 9.28 -1.84 1.02
CA GLN A 9 9.54 -2.81 2.06
C GLN A 9 8.48 -2.70 3.17
N GLY A 10 7.46 -3.56 3.08
CA GLY A 10 6.45 -3.74 4.10
C GLY A 10 6.95 -4.55 5.31
N ASN A 11 6.00 -4.91 6.19
CA ASN A 11 6.27 -5.78 7.34
C ASN A 11 6.39 -7.26 6.97
N THR A 12 5.74 -7.68 5.89
CA THR A 12 5.63 -9.11 5.53
C THR A 12 6.40 -9.44 4.24
N VAL A 13 6.39 -8.53 3.27
CA VAL A 13 6.98 -8.73 1.95
C VAL A 13 7.55 -7.39 1.47
N ALA A 14 8.64 -7.43 0.73
CA ALA A 14 9.14 -6.31 -0.05
C ALA A 14 8.75 -6.45 -1.52
N LYS A 15 8.25 -5.39 -2.15
CA LYS A 15 7.97 -5.35 -3.59
C LYS A 15 9.04 -4.55 -4.30
N MET A 16 9.70 -5.13 -5.30
CA MET A 16 10.65 -4.43 -6.16
C MET A 16 10.08 -4.38 -7.57
N ALA A 17 10.10 -3.19 -8.19
CA ALA A 17 9.59 -3.01 -9.55
C ALA A 17 10.52 -2.14 -10.40
N LEU A 18 10.62 -2.50 -11.68
CA LEU A 18 11.36 -1.78 -12.71
C LEU A 18 10.39 -1.10 -13.67
N TRP A 19 10.69 0.14 -14.01
CA TRP A 19 9.83 0.98 -14.83
C TRP A 19 10.60 1.61 -15.99
N ASP A 20 9.97 1.70 -17.15
CA ASP A 20 10.39 2.58 -18.26
C ASP A 20 9.34 3.70 -18.42
N GLY A 21 9.68 4.90 -17.96
CA GLY A 21 8.69 5.97 -17.79
C GLY A 21 7.57 5.54 -16.85
N ILE A 22 6.35 5.39 -17.37
CA ILE A 22 5.16 4.92 -16.62
C ILE A 22 4.88 3.42 -16.81
N GLU A 23 5.60 2.75 -17.72
CA GLU A 23 5.38 1.34 -18.03
C GLU A 23 6.08 0.46 -17.00
N LEU A 24 5.34 -0.50 -16.44
CA LEU A 24 5.88 -1.51 -15.54
C LEU A 24 6.55 -2.61 -16.36
N ILE A 25 7.87 -2.73 -16.23
CA ILE A 25 8.68 -3.72 -16.97
C ILE A 25 8.72 -5.05 -16.24
N ASP A 26 8.92 -5.02 -14.92
CA ASP A 26 8.95 -6.21 -14.09
C ASP A 26 8.65 -5.88 -12.64
N ILE A 27 8.09 -6.84 -11.91
CA ILE A 27 7.81 -6.73 -10.47
C ILE A 27 8.01 -8.07 -9.78
N VAL A 28 8.66 -8.05 -8.63
CA VAL A 28 8.83 -9.23 -7.77
C VAL A 28 8.44 -8.93 -6.33
N ASN A 29 7.91 -9.96 -5.68
CA ASN A 29 7.64 -10.00 -4.25
C ASN A 29 8.75 -10.81 -3.58
N GLU A 30 9.45 -10.21 -2.63
CA GLU A 30 10.56 -10.82 -1.92
C GLU A 30 10.26 -10.89 -0.42
N ALA A 31 10.34 -12.08 0.17
CA ALA A 31 10.10 -12.27 1.59
C ALA A 31 11.26 -11.71 2.43
N HIS A 32 12.49 -11.78 1.90
CA HIS A 32 13.70 -11.33 2.58
C HIS A 32 14.52 -10.39 1.70
N LEU A 33 14.22 -9.11 1.79
CA LEU A 33 14.96 -8.09 1.03
C LEU A 33 16.39 -7.92 1.57
N CYS A 34 17.38 -8.04 0.69
CA CYS A 34 18.77 -7.72 0.98
C CYS A 34 19.48 -7.12 -0.24
N ALA A 35 20.75 -6.72 -0.08
CA ALA A 35 21.56 -6.20 -1.19
C ALA A 35 21.61 -7.18 -2.38
N GLN A 36 21.80 -8.47 -2.09
CA GLN A 36 21.90 -9.51 -3.12
C GLN A 36 20.61 -9.66 -3.92
N THR A 37 19.43 -9.60 -3.29
CA THR A 37 18.15 -9.72 -4.00
C THR A 37 17.91 -8.53 -4.92
N VAL A 38 18.31 -7.31 -4.50
CA VAL A 38 18.24 -6.10 -5.35
C VAL A 38 19.17 -6.23 -6.55
N GLU A 39 20.41 -6.66 -6.34
CA GLU A 39 21.38 -6.89 -7.41
C GLU A 39 20.89 -7.94 -8.39
N GLN A 40 20.40 -9.10 -7.91
CA GLN A 40 19.85 -10.15 -8.75
C GLN A 40 18.66 -9.68 -9.59
N PHE A 41 17.75 -8.91 -8.99
CA PHE A 41 16.58 -8.40 -9.69
C PHE A 41 16.94 -7.42 -10.81
N THR A 42 17.96 -6.58 -10.58
CA THR A 42 18.42 -5.55 -11.53
C THR A 42 19.47 -6.04 -12.53
N HIS A 43 20.11 -7.20 -12.27
CA HIS A 43 21.19 -7.74 -13.07
C HIS A 43 20.77 -7.97 -14.54
N GLY A 44 21.53 -7.39 -15.47
CA GLY A 44 21.30 -7.56 -16.92
C GLY A 44 20.07 -6.83 -17.47
N ARG A 45 19.36 -6.02 -16.67
CA ARG A 45 18.14 -5.30 -17.07
C ARG A 45 18.39 -3.94 -17.74
N GLY A 46 19.62 -3.43 -17.66
CA GLY A 46 20.00 -2.09 -18.15
C GLY A 46 20.44 -1.15 -17.02
N ALA A 47 20.69 0.11 -17.35
CA ALA A 47 21.10 1.12 -16.37
C ALA A 47 19.87 1.65 -15.60
N ILE A 48 20.00 1.74 -14.27
CA ILE A 48 18.99 2.34 -13.40
C ILE A 48 19.32 3.82 -13.22
N ASP A 49 18.45 4.72 -13.66
CA ASP A 49 18.69 6.16 -13.57
C ASP A 49 18.25 6.73 -12.23
N ALA A 50 17.14 6.22 -11.69
CA ALA A 50 16.71 6.58 -10.35
C ALA A 50 16.12 5.41 -9.61
N ALA A 51 16.30 5.42 -8.29
CA ALA A 51 15.70 4.47 -7.39
C ALA A 51 15.04 5.19 -6.22
N ILE A 52 13.89 4.69 -5.79
CA ILE A 52 13.22 5.14 -4.58
C ILE A 52 12.93 3.94 -3.67
N TYR A 53 13.25 4.12 -2.39
CA TYR A 53 13.09 3.11 -1.36
C TYR A 53 12.12 3.61 -0.28
N CYS A 54 11.07 2.84 -0.07
CA CYS A 54 10.08 2.99 0.98
C CYS A 54 10.22 1.83 1.97
N SER A 55 10.19 2.11 3.26
CA SER A 55 10.26 1.08 4.30
C SER A 55 9.52 1.52 5.55
N VAL A 56 8.80 0.57 6.15
CA VAL A 56 8.10 0.73 7.43
C VAL A 56 8.61 -0.21 8.53
N SER A 57 9.55 -1.11 8.20
CA SER A 57 9.99 -2.18 9.10
C SER A 57 11.44 -2.04 9.59
N ASP A 58 12.32 -1.37 8.84
CA ASP A 58 13.75 -1.24 9.19
C ASP A 58 14.38 0.06 8.63
N ASP A 59 15.56 0.42 9.13
CA ASP A 59 16.36 1.55 8.65
C ASP A 59 16.83 1.39 7.20
N GLY A 60 16.90 0.15 6.69
CA GLY A 60 17.20 -0.17 5.29
C GLY A 60 18.59 0.25 4.84
N SER A 61 19.53 0.48 5.77
CA SER A 61 20.85 1.05 5.50
C SER A 61 21.67 0.20 4.52
N ALA A 62 21.67 -1.13 4.69
CA ALA A 62 22.37 -2.05 3.80
C ALA A 62 21.77 -2.06 2.37
N VAL A 63 20.44 -2.09 2.28
CA VAL A 63 19.70 -2.05 1.00
C VAL A 63 19.96 -0.73 0.27
N LEU A 64 19.86 0.40 0.98
CA LEU A 64 20.17 1.72 0.43
C LEU A 64 21.62 1.83 -0.04
N GLY A 65 22.57 1.19 0.64
CA GLY A 65 23.96 1.08 0.21
C GLY A 65 24.07 0.42 -1.16
N SER A 66 23.49 -0.76 -1.33
CA SER A 66 23.48 -1.49 -2.62
C SER A 66 22.81 -0.68 -3.73
N ILE A 67 21.64 -0.07 -3.47
CA ILE A 67 20.92 0.75 -4.46
C ILE A 67 21.79 1.92 -4.97
N ARG A 68 22.62 2.54 -4.11
CA ARG A 68 23.53 3.64 -4.52
C ARG A 68 24.63 3.20 -5.47
N HIS A 69 24.98 1.92 -5.51
CA HIS A 69 25.94 1.38 -6.48
C HIS A 69 25.30 1.07 -7.84
N ILE A 70 23.97 0.91 -7.87
CA ILE A 70 23.22 0.47 -9.05
C ILE A 70 22.52 1.65 -9.75
N ALA A 71 22.03 2.62 -8.98
CA ALA A 71 21.24 3.74 -9.49
C ALA A 71 21.97 5.09 -9.38
N LYS A 72 21.87 5.93 -10.43
CA LYS A 72 22.51 7.25 -10.45
C LYS A 72 21.92 8.21 -9.40
N ARG A 73 20.62 8.11 -9.14
CA ARG A 73 19.90 8.92 -8.14
C ARG A 73 19.16 7.99 -7.19
N VAL A 74 19.29 8.22 -5.89
CA VAL A 74 18.61 7.40 -4.88
C VAL A 74 17.84 8.29 -3.93
N CYS A 75 16.57 7.97 -3.71
CA CYS A 75 15.71 8.65 -2.76
C CYS A 75 15.18 7.65 -1.72
N ARG A 76 15.31 7.97 -0.43
CA ARG A 76 14.50 7.32 0.60
C ARG A 76 13.23 8.15 0.78
N LEU A 77 12.07 7.53 0.58
CA LEU A 77 10.81 8.25 0.72
C LEU A 77 10.61 8.73 2.16
N SER A 78 10.25 10.00 2.29
CA SER A 78 9.82 10.63 3.53
C SER A 78 8.90 11.80 3.21
N SER A 79 8.21 12.35 4.21
CA SER A 79 7.41 13.58 4.07
C SER A 79 8.22 14.84 3.74
N ARG A 80 9.57 14.77 3.80
CA ARG A 80 10.47 15.85 3.39
C ARG A 80 10.81 15.81 1.90
N CYS A 81 10.50 14.70 1.23
CA CYS A 81 10.67 14.60 -0.21
C CYS A 81 9.79 15.63 -0.92
N ARG A 82 10.19 16.02 -2.12
CA ARG A 82 9.34 16.84 -2.97
C ARG A 82 8.28 15.92 -3.58
N LEU A 83 7.03 16.08 -3.14
CA LEU A 83 5.92 15.21 -3.50
C LEU A 83 4.98 15.89 -4.51
N PRO A 84 4.30 15.11 -5.37
CA PRO A 84 3.24 15.62 -6.25
C PRO A 84 1.88 15.80 -5.53
N ILE A 85 1.87 15.73 -4.20
CA ILE A 85 0.71 15.96 -3.33
C ILE A 85 1.11 16.88 -2.17
N LYS A 86 0.13 17.55 -1.54
CA LYS A 86 0.34 18.30 -0.29
C LYS A 86 0.05 17.38 0.90
N ILE A 87 0.91 17.41 1.92
CA ILE A 87 0.64 16.73 3.19
C ILE A 87 0.08 17.74 4.19
N ASP A 88 -1.18 17.58 4.56
CA ASP A 88 -1.86 18.32 5.62
C ASP A 88 -2.14 17.36 6.79
N TYR A 89 -1.06 16.98 7.46
CA TYR A 89 -1.07 16.07 8.61
C TYR A 89 -0.38 16.77 9.78
N GLY A 90 -0.95 16.71 10.98
CA GLY A 90 -0.43 17.48 12.13
C GLY A 90 1.03 17.16 12.49
N THR A 91 1.49 15.95 12.17
CA THR A 91 2.87 15.49 12.37
C THR A 91 3.41 14.86 11.09
N PRO A 92 3.76 15.63 10.04
CA PRO A 92 4.14 15.07 8.74
C PRO A 92 5.30 14.08 8.83
N GLY A 93 6.24 14.29 9.76
CA GLY A 93 7.38 13.40 9.99
C GLY A 93 7.03 12.00 10.51
N THR A 94 5.81 11.79 11.02
CA THR A 94 5.34 10.49 11.53
C THR A 94 4.39 9.78 10.56
N LEU A 95 4.08 10.39 9.42
CA LEU A 95 3.24 9.76 8.40
C LEU A 95 4.03 8.65 7.72
N GLY A 96 3.43 7.45 7.63
CA GLY A 96 4.04 6.29 6.97
C GLY A 96 4.40 6.59 5.52
N ALA A 97 5.61 6.18 5.11
CA ALA A 97 6.09 6.39 3.75
C ALA A 97 5.24 5.61 2.72
N ASP A 98 4.79 4.42 3.09
CA ASP A 98 3.84 3.59 2.35
C ASP A 98 2.52 4.34 2.09
N ARG A 99 1.95 4.98 3.11
CA ARG A 99 0.72 5.79 3.00
C ARG A 99 0.91 7.00 2.09
N ILE A 100 2.08 7.64 2.12
CA ILE A 100 2.42 8.73 1.18
C ILE A 100 2.45 8.18 -0.26
N ALA A 101 3.13 7.06 -0.48
CA ALA A 101 3.23 6.45 -1.79
C ALA A 101 1.85 6.00 -2.31
N ALA A 102 1.04 5.32 -1.50
CA ALA A 102 -0.31 4.93 -1.86
C ALA A 102 -1.19 6.14 -2.24
N ALA A 103 -1.12 7.23 -1.47
CA ALA A 103 -1.83 8.46 -1.77
C ALA A 103 -1.38 9.09 -3.09
N VAL A 104 -0.07 9.16 -3.35
CA VAL A 104 0.46 9.64 -4.63
C VAL A 104 0.00 8.76 -5.79
N GLY A 105 0.04 7.43 -5.63
CA GLY A 105 -0.41 6.48 -6.64
C GLY A 105 -1.89 6.66 -6.96
N ALA A 106 -2.73 6.85 -5.94
CA ALA A 106 -4.16 7.08 -6.14
C ALA A 106 -4.43 8.40 -6.89
N VAL A 107 -3.73 9.48 -6.53
CA VAL A 107 -3.85 10.78 -7.21
C VAL A 107 -3.35 10.72 -8.65
N SER A 108 -2.31 9.95 -8.95
CA SER A 108 -1.81 9.84 -10.33
C SER A 108 -2.77 9.06 -11.24
N LEU A 109 -3.52 8.10 -10.68
CA LEU A 109 -4.57 7.36 -11.40
C LEU A 109 -5.87 8.16 -11.55
N HIS A 110 -6.24 8.96 -10.53
CA HIS A 110 -7.51 9.69 -10.49
C HIS A 110 -7.30 11.18 -10.15
N PRO A 111 -6.65 11.97 -11.02
CA PRO A 111 -6.40 13.38 -10.76
C PRO A 111 -7.71 14.16 -10.66
N GLY A 112 -7.79 15.10 -9.71
CA GLY A 112 -8.97 15.97 -9.55
C GLY A 112 -10.15 15.34 -8.82
N GLN A 113 -9.98 14.18 -8.19
CA GLN A 113 -11.05 13.49 -7.44
C GLN A 113 -10.74 13.42 -5.94
N ASN A 114 -11.77 13.44 -5.10
CA ASN A 114 -11.61 13.05 -3.70
C ASN A 114 -11.43 11.53 -3.64
N LEU A 115 -10.45 11.06 -2.87
CA LEU A 115 -10.03 9.67 -2.84
C LEU A 115 -10.00 9.18 -1.40
N LEU A 116 -10.65 8.04 -1.17
CA LEU A 116 -10.43 7.19 -0.01
C LEU A 116 -9.50 6.05 -0.44
N VAL A 117 -8.23 6.16 -0.05
CA VAL A 117 -7.20 5.16 -0.33
C VAL A 117 -7.20 4.13 0.79
N VAL A 118 -7.45 2.88 0.46
CA VAL A 118 -7.53 1.77 1.42
C VAL A 118 -6.45 0.75 1.12
N ASP A 119 -5.40 0.68 1.95
CA ASP A 119 -4.43 -0.42 1.89
C ASP A 119 -4.89 -1.53 2.83
N ALA A 120 -5.34 -2.65 2.30
CA ALA A 120 -5.82 -3.81 3.03
C ALA A 120 -4.74 -4.90 3.19
N GLY A 121 -3.59 -4.51 3.75
CA GLY A 121 -2.46 -5.41 4.04
C GLY A 121 -2.45 -5.99 5.46
N THR A 122 -1.26 -6.07 6.05
CA THR A 122 -1.03 -6.55 7.43
C THR A 122 -1.84 -5.71 8.44
N ALA A 123 -1.78 -4.39 8.30
CA ALA A 123 -2.75 -3.45 8.85
C ALA A 123 -3.66 -2.94 7.73
N VAL A 124 -4.81 -2.37 8.07
CA VAL A 124 -5.64 -1.62 7.12
C VAL A 124 -5.49 -0.13 7.37
N THR A 125 -5.13 0.62 6.33
CA THR A 125 -5.17 2.09 6.37
C THR A 125 -6.37 2.62 5.59
N TYR A 126 -6.89 3.78 6.00
CA TYR A 126 -7.98 4.48 5.34
C TYR A 126 -7.58 5.94 5.22
N ASP A 127 -7.05 6.34 4.07
CA ASP A 127 -6.40 7.62 3.82
C ASP A 127 -7.24 8.50 2.92
N PHE A 128 -7.57 9.71 3.36
CA PHE A 128 -8.35 10.66 2.59
C PHE A 128 -7.46 11.69 1.89
N VAL A 129 -7.62 11.79 0.57
CA VAL A 129 -6.96 12.79 -0.26
C VAL A 129 -8.02 13.59 -1.00
N THR A 130 -7.98 14.91 -0.92
CA THR A 130 -8.94 15.78 -1.61
C THR A 130 -8.59 15.95 -3.09
N ALA A 131 -9.56 16.38 -3.89
CA ALA A 131 -9.44 16.61 -5.32
C ALA A 131 -8.27 17.53 -5.74
N ASP A 132 -7.84 18.43 -4.87
CA ASP A 132 -6.67 19.31 -5.08
C ASP A 132 -5.32 18.61 -4.78
N GLY A 133 -5.33 17.31 -4.47
CA GLY A 133 -4.13 16.54 -4.13
C GLY A 133 -3.63 16.80 -2.71
N THR A 134 -4.49 17.23 -1.78
CA THR A 134 -4.11 17.38 -0.36
C THR A 134 -4.46 16.12 0.43
N PHE A 135 -3.44 15.45 0.99
CA PHE A 135 -3.60 14.39 1.98
C PHE A 135 -4.09 15.00 3.30
N ARG A 136 -5.31 14.69 3.72
CA ARG A 136 -5.97 15.28 4.89
C ARG A 136 -5.83 14.45 6.17
N GLY A 137 -5.34 13.22 6.04
CA GLY A 137 -5.23 12.28 7.13
C GLY A 137 -5.97 10.99 6.87
N GLY A 138 -5.98 10.12 7.88
CA GLY A 138 -6.55 8.80 7.76
C GLY A 138 -6.37 7.96 9.00
N ASN A 139 -6.97 6.78 9.01
CA ASN A 139 -7.01 5.90 10.16
C ASN A 139 -6.24 4.58 9.89
N ILE A 140 -5.75 3.96 10.96
CA ILE A 140 -5.06 2.67 10.91
C ILE A 140 -5.83 1.68 11.80
N THR A 141 -6.11 0.50 11.29
CA THR A 141 -6.75 -0.59 12.04
C THR A 141 -6.04 -1.93 11.78
N PRO A 142 -6.24 -2.96 12.61
CA PRO A 142 -5.69 -4.28 12.32
C PRO A 142 -6.25 -4.87 11.01
N GLY A 143 -5.39 -5.55 10.24
CA GLY A 143 -5.78 -6.36 9.07
C GLY A 143 -6.53 -7.64 9.45
N LEU A 144 -7.02 -8.38 8.46
CA LEU A 144 -7.81 -9.59 8.69
C LEU A 144 -7.08 -10.62 9.56
N LYS A 145 -5.84 -10.96 9.19
CA LYS A 145 -5.03 -11.92 9.94
C LYS A 145 -4.75 -11.45 11.36
N MET A 146 -4.38 -10.18 11.55
CA MET A 146 -4.18 -9.60 12.88
C MET A 146 -5.44 -9.68 13.76
N ARG A 147 -6.63 -9.41 13.20
CA ARG A 147 -7.91 -9.50 13.93
C ARG A 147 -8.16 -10.92 14.42
N LEU A 148 -8.01 -11.90 13.53
CA LEU A 148 -8.20 -13.32 13.86
C LEU A 148 -7.17 -13.81 14.88
N ASP A 149 -5.90 -13.48 14.69
CA ASP A 149 -4.83 -13.86 15.61
C ASP A 149 -5.00 -13.22 16.99
N ALA A 150 -5.46 -11.96 17.05
CA ALA A 150 -5.77 -11.29 18.32
C ALA A 150 -6.92 -11.99 19.06
N LEU A 151 -8.00 -12.35 18.37
CA LEU A 151 -9.12 -13.09 18.97
C LEU A 151 -8.68 -14.44 19.53
N HIS A 152 -7.85 -15.18 18.80
CA HIS A 152 -7.27 -16.43 19.28
C HIS A 152 -6.38 -16.20 20.51
N ARG A 153 -5.45 -15.24 20.43
CA ARG A 153 -4.43 -14.99 21.47
C ARG A 153 -5.03 -14.48 22.78
N TYR A 154 -6.08 -13.67 22.74
CA TYR A 154 -6.65 -13.01 23.91
C TYR A 154 -7.93 -13.67 24.43
N THR A 155 -8.27 -14.88 23.97
CA THR A 155 -9.42 -15.64 24.49
C THR A 155 -9.07 -17.11 24.69
N ALA A 156 -9.79 -17.80 25.59
CA ALA A 156 -9.45 -19.18 25.97
C ALA A 156 -9.97 -20.26 25.00
N ARG A 157 -10.95 -19.95 24.14
CA ARG A 157 -11.69 -20.95 23.36
C ARG A 157 -11.80 -20.67 21.87
N LEU A 158 -11.39 -19.48 21.40
CA LEU A 158 -11.47 -19.17 19.98
C LEU A 158 -10.33 -19.87 19.24
N PRO A 159 -10.61 -20.59 18.13
CA PRO A 159 -9.60 -21.30 17.38
C PRO A 159 -8.64 -20.33 16.67
N GLN A 160 -7.44 -20.80 16.36
CA GLN A 160 -6.57 -20.12 15.42
C GLN A 160 -7.12 -20.31 14.00
N LEU A 161 -7.27 -19.21 13.26
CA LEU A 161 -7.86 -19.22 11.92
C LEU A 161 -6.95 -18.53 10.91
N GLU A 162 -7.04 -18.97 9.67
CA GLU A 162 -6.44 -18.31 8.52
C GLU A 162 -7.46 -17.44 7.78
N VAL A 163 -6.96 -16.45 7.03
CA VAL A 163 -7.81 -15.64 6.17
C VAL A 163 -8.30 -16.51 5.01
N PRO A 164 -9.61 -16.62 4.76
CA PRO A 164 -10.12 -17.44 3.67
C PRO A 164 -9.81 -16.81 2.31
N ALA A 165 -9.69 -17.64 1.28
CA ALA A 165 -9.49 -17.19 -0.09
C ALA A 165 -10.72 -16.48 -0.68
N SER A 166 -11.92 -16.79 -0.19
CA SER A 166 -13.18 -16.19 -0.61
C SER A 166 -14.22 -16.21 0.51
N ILE A 167 -15.22 -15.33 0.41
CA ILE A 167 -16.40 -15.29 1.29
C ILE A 167 -17.64 -15.53 0.45
N GLU A 168 -18.58 -16.33 0.97
CA GLU A 168 -19.90 -16.47 0.35
C GLU A 168 -20.68 -15.15 0.47
N HIS A 169 -20.86 -14.44 -0.64
CA HIS A 169 -21.43 -13.09 -0.72
C HIS A 169 -22.77 -12.86 -0.01
N ARG A 170 -23.58 -13.91 0.20
CA ARG A 170 -24.91 -13.77 0.83
C ARG A 170 -24.90 -14.03 2.33
N ARG A 171 -23.81 -14.54 2.89
CA ARG A 171 -23.74 -14.92 4.30
C ARG A 171 -23.10 -13.79 5.11
N VAL A 172 -23.94 -13.06 5.83
CA VAL A 172 -23.51 -11.95 6.71
C VAL A 172 -23.30 -12.41 8.15
N LEU A 173 -24.01 -13.46 8.58
CA LEU A 173 -23.95 -14.00 9.94
C LEU A 173 -23.34 -15.41 9.97
N GLY A 174 -22.41 -15.63 10.89
CA GLY A 174 -21.81 -16.94 11.15
C GLY A 174 -22.78 -17.85 11.89
N LYS A 175 -22.74 -19.15 11.57
CA LYS A 175 -23.53 -20.20 12.26
C LYS A 175 -22.68 -21.12 13.13
N ASP A 176 -21.37 -20.89 13.17
CA ASP A 176 -20.43 -21.49 14.08
C ASP A 176 -19.35 -20.46 14.47
N THR A 177 -18.51 -20.82 15.42
CA THR A 177 -17.47 -19.92 15.97
C THR A 177 -16.48 -19.46 14.90
N ALA A 178 -16.06 -20.34 13.99
CA ALA A 178 -15.08 -19.99 12.97
C ALA A 178 -15.65 -18.98 11.99
N ASP A 179 -16.87 -19.23 11.50
CA ASP A 179 -17.58 -18.31 10.61
C ASP A 179 -17.88 -16.99 11.31
N ALA A 180 -18.29 -17.00 12.57
CA ALA A 180 -18.55 -15.76 13.33
C ALA A 180 -17.30 -14.88 13.44
N MET A 181 -16.12 -15.49 13.68
CA MET A 181 -14.85 -14.77 13.72
C MET A 181 -14.45 -14.22 12.34
N ILE A 182 -14.53 -15.05 11.30
CA ILE A 182 -14.16 -14.68 9.92
C ILE A 182 -15.06 -13.55 9.42
N LEU A 183 -16.38 -13.75 9.47
CA LEU A 183 -17.34 -12.76 8.96
C LEU A 183 -17.29 -11.48 9.80
N GLY A 184 -17.08 -11.57 11.13
CA GLY A 184 -16.89 -10.39 11.97
C GLY A 184 -15.62 -9.59 11.61
N ALA A 185 -14.51 -10.27 11.30
CA ALA A 185 -13.28 -9.61 10.86
C ALA A 185 -13.44 -8.95 9.48
N VAL A 186 -14.05 -9.66 8.53
CA VAL A 186 -14.29 -9.19 7.16
C VAL A 186 -15.28 -8.02 7.12
N TYR A 187 -16.49 -8.22 7.63
CA TYR A 187 -17.51 -7.15 7.60
C TYR A 187 -17.17 -5.98 8.51
N GLY A 188 -16.28 -6.17 9.50
CA GLY A 188 -15.70 -5.06 10.26
C GLY A 188 -14.89 -4.09 9.39
N ILE A 189 -14.17 -4.59 8.36
CA ILE A 189 -13.44 -3.75 7.40
C ILE A 189 -14.38 -3.19 6.34
N VAL A 190 -15.25 -4.04 5.74
CA VAL A 190 -16.25 -3.61 4.74
C VAL A 190 -17.14 -2.49 5.30
N GLY A 191 -17.61 -2.66 6.54
CA GLY A 191 -18.39 -1.65 7.26
C GLY A 191 -17.62 -0.36 7.53
N ALA A 192 -16.31 -0.43 7.79
CA ALA A 192 -15.47 0.76 7.95
C ALA A 192 -15.34 1.54 6.64
N VAL A 193 -15.07 0.87 5.52
CA VAL A 193 -15.02 1.53 4.19
C VAL A 193 -16.36 2.17 3.87
N SER A 194 -17.46 1.44 4.06
CA SER A 194 -18.82 1.94 3.84
C SER A 194 -19.15 3.13 4.74
N PHE A 195 -18.70 3.10 6.00
CA PHE A 195 -18.85 4.22 6.93
C PHE A 195 -18.14 5.47 6.40
N TYR A 196 -16.87 5.37 5.98
CA TYR A 196 -16.16 6.54 5.44
C TYR A 196 -16.82 7.07 4.17
N MET A 197 -17.26 6.19 3.26
CA MET A 197 -18.02 6.59 2.09
C MET A 197 -19.34 7.32 2.42
N SER A 198 -19.99 6.96 3.53
CA SER A 198 -21.17 7.69 4.01
C SER A 198 -20.88 9.09 4.56
N LYS A 199 -19.61 9.38 4.91
CA LYS A 199 -19.16 10.66 5.49
C LYS A 199 -18.44 11.55 4.50
N LEU A 200 -17.74 10.96 3.54
CA LEU A 200 -16.93 11.64 2.54
C LEU A 200 -17.74 11.77 1.24
N ARG A 201 -18.14 13.00 0.90
CA ARG A 201 -18.92 13.27 -0.31
C ARG A 201 -18.05 13.16 -1.56
N ASP A 202 -18.67 12.77 -2.68
CA ASP A 202 -18.06 12.74 -4.01
C ASP A 202 -16.67 12.09 -4.02
N THR A 203 -16.55 10.97 -3.29
CA THR A 203 -15.29 10.28 -3.03
C THR A 203 -15.24 8.96 -3.78
N LYS A 204 -14.11 8.68 -4.44
CA LYS A 204 -13.83 7.40 -5.06
C LYS A 204 -12.97 6.55 -4.13
N VAL A 205 -13.22 5.24 -4.08
CA VAL A 205 -12.39 4.31 -3.31
C VAL A 205 -11.34 3.71 -4.22
N VAL A 206 -10.08 3.82 -3.79
CA VAL A 206 -8.94 3.12 -4.40
C VAL A 206 -8.41 2.15 -3.36
N MET A 207 -8.37 0.86 -3.67
CA MET A 207 -7.97 -0.19 -2.73
C MET A 207 -6.73 -0.93 -3.22
N THR A 208 -5.82 -1.22 -2.30
CA THR A 208 -4.63 -2.03 -2.54
C THR A 208 -4.42 -3.01 -1.38
N GLY A 209 -3.32 -3.75 -1.40
CA GLY A 209 -2.97 -4.73 -0.36
C GLY A 209 -3.54 -6.13 -0.63
N GLY A 210 -2.95 -7.13 0.02
CA GLY A 210 -3.22 -8.55 -0.27
C GLY A 210 -4.65 -9.00 -0.01
N ASN A 211 -5.41 -8.30 0.86
CA ASN A 211 -6.81 -8.64 1.13
C ASN A 211 -7.79 -7.86 0.24
N ALA A 212 -7.33 -6.98 -0.66
CA ALA A 212 -8.22 -6.21 -1.52
C ALA A 212 -9.13 -7.10 -2.40
N PRO A 213 -8.64 -8.18 -3.06
CA PRO A 213 -9.49 -9.04 -3.88
C PRO A 213 -10.60 -9.76 -3.08
N LEU A 214 -10.39 -9.99 -1.78
CA LEU A 214 -11.38 -10.59 -0.90
C LEU A 214 -12.46 -9.57 -0.47
N LEU A 215 -12.05 -8.31 -0.27
CA LEU A 215 -12.88 -7.26 0.33
C LEU A 215 -13.67 -6.46 -0.69
N SER A 216 -13.06 -6.09 -1.82
CA SER A 216 -13.70 -5.23 -2.83
C SER A 216 -15.03 -5.80 -3.36
N PRO A 217 -15.20 -7.12 -3.57
CA PRO A 217 -16.46 -7.67 -4.08
C PRO A 217 -17.62 -7.66 -3.05
N LEU A 218 -17.34 -7.30 -1.79
CA LEU A 218 -18.33 -7.22 -0.71
C LEU A 218 -18.87 -5.80 -0.49
N LEU A 219 -18.33 -4.81 -1.21
CA LEU A 219 -18.79 -3.42 -1.19
C LEU A 219 -19.86 -3.22 -2.27
N ASP A 220 -20.88 -2.42 -1.96
CA ASP A 220 -22.04 -2.18 -2.82
C ASP A 220 -21.86 -0.99 -3.79
N PHE A 221 -20.62 -0.53 -3.93
CA PHE A 221 -20.21 0.56 -4.81
C PHE A 221 -18.90 0.20 -5.54
N GLU A 222 -18.57 0.99 -6.57
CA GLU A 222 -17.35 0.79 -7.35
C GLU A 222 -16.11 1.06 -6.49
N VAL A 223 -15.17 0.10 -6.55
CA VAL A 223 -13.86 0.17 -5.91
C VAL A 223 -12.82 -0.10 -6.97
N ASP A 224 -11.90 0.85 -7.17
CA ASP A 224 -10.77 0.62 -8.04
C ASP A 224 -9.68 -0.14 -7.28
N VAL A 225 -9.36 -1.35 -7.74
CA VAL A 225 -8.38 -2.21 -7.07
C VAL A 225 -7.07 -2.20 -7.87
N ASP A 226 -6.00 -1.79 -7.20
CA ASP A 226 -4.67 -1.74 -7.80
C ASP A 226 -3.63 -2.38 -6.87
N GLU A 227 -3.18 -3.59 -7.23
CA GLU A 227 -2.18 -4.35 -6.45
C GLU A 227 -0.78 -3.72 -6.42
N HIS A 228 -0.53 -2.73 -7.27
CA HIS A 228 0.75 -2.05 -7.45
C HIS A 228 0.67 -0.56 -7.11
N LEU A 229 -0.40 -0.12 -6.43
CA LEU A 229 -0.66 1.28 -6.11
C LEU A 229 0.54 1.98 -5.45
N VAL A 230 1.15 1.33 -4.47
CA VAL A 230 2.33 1.87 -3.76
C VAL A 230 3.51 2.02 -4.73
N SER A 231 3.83 0.99 -5.53
CA SER A 231 4.91 1.03 -6.52
C SER A 231 4.66 2.09 -7.60
N LYS A 232 3.41 2.26 -8.06
CA LYS A 232 3.01 3.34 -8.98
C LYS A 232 3.19 4.73 -8.36
N GLY A 233 2.85 4.87 -7.08
CA GLY A 233 3.09 6.10 -6.32
C GLY A 233 4.56 6.43 -6.19
N LEU A 234 5.38 5.44 -5.87
CA LEU A 234 6.84 5.56 -5.81
C LEU A 234 7.42 6.02 -7.15
N ASN A 235 7.02 5.40 -8.26
CA ASN A 235 7.50 5.79 -9.59
C ASN A 235 7.00 7.21 -9.96
N SER A 236 5.75 7.55 -9.62
CA SER A 236 5.21 8.89 -9.84
C SER A 236 6.03 9.98 -9.11
N ILE A 237 6.55 9.68 -7.91
CA ILE A 237 7.45 10.58 -7.18
C ILE A 237 8.79 10.73 -7.91
N LEU A 238 9.36 9.65 -8.46
CA LEU A 238 10.59 9.72 -9.25
C LEU A 238 10.41 10.62 -10.49
N LEU A 239 9.37 10.36 -11.28
CA LEU A 239 9.03 11.12 -12.49
C LEU A 239 8.77 12.61 -12.19
N TYR A 240 8.07 12.90 -11.09
CA TYR A 240 7.83 14.28 -10.64
C TYR A 240 9.12 15.06 -10.35
N ASN A 241 10.19 14.35 -9.97
CA ASN A 241 11.50 14.91 -9.64
C ASN A 241 12.53 14.79 -10.77
N GLU A 242 12.20 14.19 -11.91
CA GLU A 242 13.07 14.16 -13.10
C GLU A 242 13.18 15.51 -13.79
N ASN A 243 12.06 16.23 -13.89
CA ASN A 243 11.94 17.46 -14.69
C ASN A 243 12.33 18.74 -13.95
N LYS A 244 12.84 18.63 -12.71
CA LYS A 244 13.08 19.78 -11.84
C LYS A 244 14.51 19.72 -11.28
N LYS A 245 15.47 20.06 -12.14
CA LYS A 245 16.85 20.43 -11.75
C LYS A 245 16.84 21.65 -10.83
#